data_AF-A0A0R2DDH2-F1
#
_entry.id   AF-A0A0R2DDH2-F1
#
_cell.length_a   1.000
_cell.length_b   1.000
_cell.length_c   1.000
_cell.angle_alpha   90.00
_cell.angle_beta   90.00
_cell.angle_gamma   90.00
#
_symmetry.space_group_name_H-M   'P 1'
#
loop_
_entity.id
_entity.type
_entity.pdbx_description
1 polymer ?
#
loop_
_entity_poly.entity_id
_entity_poly.type
_entity_poly.pdbx_seq_one_letter_code
_entity_poly.pdbx_strand_id
1 'polypeptide(L)'
;MRSERNIMKLADHLNSKVSFQFVPLLNQQIIEQSLTARPTLAERNDRFNVYYQAILAYKAALFQGKRKGRSFLLNMQSAVVDHHRTFSQDLALELAKDCQLDLDMFVEDCDSDLAKQAFQTDQKLAAEMKVQQSSSAVIFNCSASQCGLLLNDVTYESLCDVCESQGVATKEMLMTEPTYPQNNQAASAGGDLHPHLHVL
;
A
#
# COMPACT_ATOMS: atom_id res chain seq x y z
N MET A 1 -7.63 5.14 -4.73
CA MET A 1 -7.76 3.67 -4.88
C MET A 1 -7.89 3.06 -3.49
N ARG A 2 -8.60 1.94 -3.34
CA ARG A 2 -8.78 1.22 -2.05
C ARG A 2 -8.08 -0.15 -2.04
N SER A 3 -7.39 -0.51 -3.13
CA SER A 3 -6.85 -1.85 -3.37
C SER A 3 -5.77 -2.24 -2.36
N GLU A 4 -4.88 -1.31 -1.99
CA GLU A 4 -3.83 -1.55 -0.98
C GLU A 4 -4.41 -1.82 0.40
N ARG A 5 -5.43 -1.04 0.80
CA ARG A 5 -6.18 -1.28 2.05
C ARG A 5 -6.89 -2.64 2.02
N ASN A 6 -7.47 -3.03 0.88
CA ASN A 6 -8.12 -4.34 0.71
C ASN A 6 -7.11 -5.50 0.83
N ILE A 7 -5.93 -5.39 0.20
CA ILE A 7 -4.87 -6.41 0.27
C ILE A 7 -4.36 -6.55 1.72
N MET A 8 -4.17 -5.44 2.42
CA MET A 8 -3.78 -5.50 3.83
C MET A 8 -4.85 -6.13 4.70
N LYS A 9 -6.12 -5.73 4.54
CA LYS A 9 -7.25 -6.33 5.25
C LYS A 9 -7.25 -7.85 5.04
N LEU A 10 -7.08 -8.30 3.80
CA LEU A 10 -7.01 -9.73 3.47
C LEU A 10 -5.83 -10.41 4.18
N ALA A 11 -4.64 -9.82 4.14
CA ALA A 11 -3.45 -10.37 4.76
C ALA A 11 -3.60 -10.51 6.29
N ASP A 12 -4.28 -9.57 6.94
CA ASP A 12 -4.58 -9.61 8.37
C ASP A 12 -5.53 -10.79 8.70
N HIS A 13 -6.57 -11.02 7.88
CA HIS A 13 -7.48 -12.16 8.06
C HIS A 13 -6.80 -13.52 7.84
N LEU A 14 -5.79 -13.58 6.96
CA LEU A 14 -5.08 -14.82 6.62
C LEU A 14 -3.91 -15.14 7.54
N ASN A 15 -3.71 -14.34 8.61
CA ASN A 15 -2.78 -14.55 9.72
C ASN A 15 -1.43 -15.16 9.28
N SER A 16 -0.69 -14.44 8.44
CA SER A 16 0.67 -14.76 7.93
C SER A 16 0.82 -15.83 6.83
N LYS A 17 -0.26 -16.37 6.27
CA LYS A 17 -0.18 -17.23 5.07
C LYS A 17 0.12 -16.46 3.76
N VAL A 18 0.13 -15.12 3.80
CA VAL A 18 0.26 -14.29 2.60
C VAL A 18 1.43 -13.32 2.73
N SER A 19 2.28 -13.31 1.71
CA SER A 19 3.30 -12.28 1.49
C SER A 19 2.89 -11.44 0.30
N PHE A 20 2.96 -10.12 0.43
CA PHE A 20 2.64 -9.19 -0.65
C PHE A 20 3.62 -8.01 -0.67
N GLN A 21 3.78 -7.45 -1.86
CA GLN A 21 4.59 -6.26 -2.11
C GLN A 21 3.83 -5.34 -3.06
N PHE A 22 3.74 -4.07 -2.72
CA PHE A 22 3.22 -3.05 -3.62
C PHE A 22 4.36 -2.56 -4.51
N VAL A 23 4.16 -2.71 -5.82
CA VAL A 23 5.09 -2.30 -6.87
C VAL A 23 4.50 -1.04 -7.52
N PRO A 24 5.13 0.14 -7.34
CA PRO A 24 4.66 1.35 -7.98
C PRO A 24 4.88 1.26 -9.48
N LEU A 25 3.91 1.75 -10.25
CA LEU A 25 3.96 1.81 -11.71
C LEU A 25 3.92 3.27 -12.17
N LEU A 26 4.87 3.66 -13.02
CA LEU A 26 4.88 4.96 -13.68
C LEU A 26 5.21 4.78 -15.16
N ASN A 27 4.31 5.22 -16.03
CA ASN A 27 4.51 5.23 -17.47
C ASN A 27 3.74 6.43 -18.08
N GLN A 28 3.92 6.69 -19.37
CA GLN A 28 3.26 7.82 -20.02
C GLN A 28 1.72 7.73 -20.00
N GLN A 29 1.17 6.52 -20.11
CA GLN A 29 -0.29 6.32 -20.09
C GLN A 29 -0.90 6.75 -18.75
N ILE A 30 -0.25 6.44 -17.63
CA ILE A 30 -0.67 6.87 -16.29
C ILE A 30 -0.66 8.40 -16.17
N ILE A 31 0.36 9.06 -16.72
CA ILE A 31 0.44 10.52 -16.72
C ILE A 31 -0.69 11.14 -17.53
N GLU A 32 -0.92 10.63 -18.74
CA GLU A 32 -1.97 11.13 -19.64
C GLU A 32 -3.38 10.97 -19.04
N GLN A 33 -3.66 9.82 -18.42
CA GLN A 33 -4.94 9.55 -17.74
C GLN A 33 -5.20 10.49 -16.56
N SER A 34 -4.14 11.04 -15.95
CA SER A 34 -4.26 11.92 -14.80
C SER A 34 -4.48 13.40 -15.16
N LEU A 35 -4.31 13.77 -16.43
CA LEU A 35 -4.35 15.15 -16.92
C LEU A 35 -5.65 15.44 -17.71
N THR A 36 -5.91 16.73 -17.93
CA THR A 36 -7.04 17.17 -18.76
C THR A 36 -6.81 16.84 -20.24
N ALA A 37 -7.86 16.93 -21.06
CA ALA A 37 -7.77 16.61 -22.48
C ALA A 37 -6.76 17.54 -23.21
N ARG A 38 -5.65 16.95 -23.68
CA ARG A 38 -4.51 17.56 -24.41
C ARG A 38 -3.53 18.38 -23.56
N PRO A 39 -2.79 17.75 -22.64
CA PRO A 39 -1.77 18.44 -21.86
C PRO A 39 -0.53 18.76 -22.72
N THR A 40 0.09 19.90 -22.43
CA THR A 40 1.39 20.32 -22.95
C THR A 40 2.53 19.43 -22.43
N LEU A 41 3.70 19.52 -23.05
CA LEU A 41 4.90 18.81 -22.58
C LEU A 41 5.32 19.24 -21.16
N ALA A 42 5.17 20.52 -20.84
CA ALA A 42 5.48 21.04 -19.51
C ALA A 42 4.57 20.40 -18.45
N GLU A 43 3.24 20.41 -18.67
CA GLU A 43 2.28 19.81 -17.74
C GLU A 43 2.50 18.30 -17.56
N ARG A 44 2.89 17.58 -18.62
CA ARG A 44 3.26 16.16 -18.54
C ARG A 44 4.51 15.95 -17.68
N ASN A 45 5.55 16.75 -17.91
CA ASN A 45 6.80 16.66 -17.15
C ASN A 45 6.58 16.99 -15.68
N ASP A 46 5.81 18.04 -15.38
CA ASP A 46 5.49 18.44 -14.02
C ASP A 46 4.72 17.33 -13.30
N ARG A 47 3.71 16.74 -13.96
CA ARG A 47 2.96 15.62 -13.39
C ARG A 47 3.83 14.38 -13.19
N PHE A 48 4.70 14.07 -14.15
CA PHE A 48 5.65 12.97 -14.05
C PHE A 48 6.58 13.15 -12.86
N ASN A 49 7.13 14.34 -12.69
CA ASN A 49 8.06 14.66 -11.60
C ASN A 49 7.40 14.47 -10.23
N VAL A 50 6.15 14.92 -10.06
CA VAL A 50 5.41 14.71 -8.80
C VAL A 50 5.24 13.22 -8.49
N TYR A 51 4.82 12.41 -9.46
CA TYR A 51 4.67 10.96 -9.24
C TYR A 51 6.01 10.27 -9.01
N TYR A 52 7.04 10.67 -9.75
CA TYR A 52 8.38 10.13 -9.59
C TYR A 52 8.92 10.40 -8.19
N GLN A 53 8.82 11.63 -7.69
CA GLN A 53 9.22 12.00 -6.33
C GLN A 53 8.43 11.23 -5.27
N ALA A 54 7.11 11.07 -5.45
CA ALA A 54 6.29 10.27 -4.53
C ALA A 54 6.74 8.81 -4.48
N ILE A 55 7.10 8.23 -5.62
CA ILE A 55 7.60 6.86 -5.72
C ILE A 55 8.98 6.72 -5.05
N LEU A 56 9.90 7.67 -5.29
CA LEU A 56 11.21 7.64 -4.65
C LEU A 56 11.10 7.80 -3.12
N ALA A 57 10.21 8.67 -2.63
CA ALA A 57 9.91 8.79 -1.21
C ALA A 57 9.36 7.48 -0.63
N TYR A 58 8.47 6.79 -1.34
CA TYR A 58 8.01 5.47 -0.93
C TYR A 58 9.16 4.43 -0.91
N LYS A 59 10.09 4.48 -1.87
CA LYS A 59 11.27 3.61 -1.88
C LYS A 59 12.20 3.87 -0.70
N ALA A 60 12.48 5.13 -0.38
CA ALA A 60 13.24 5.51 0.81
C ALA A 60 12.59 4.98 2.09
N ALA A 61 11.26 5.14 2.24
CA ALA A 61 10.53 4.60 3.39
C ALA A 61 10.61 3.06 3.47
N LEU A 62 10.65 2.35 2.34
CA LEU A 62 10.82 0.89 2.31
C LEU A 62 12.21 0.44 2.76
N PHE A 63 13.26 1.23 2.51
CA PHE A 63 14.63 0.90 2.94
C PHE A 63 14.77 0.86 4.46
N GLN A 64 13.96 1.66 5.17
CA GLN A 64 13.86 1.62 6.63
C GLN A 64 12.90 0.55 7.16
N GLY A 65 12.35 -0.29 6.28
CA GLY A 65 11.58 -1.49 6.63
C GLY A 65 10.20 -1.54 5.98
N LYS A 66 9.82 -2.75 5.52
CA LYS A 66 8.56 -3.00 4.79
C LYS A 66 7.31 -2.52 5.53
N ARG A 67 7.26 -2.66 6.86
CA ARG A 67 6.12 -2.21 7.66
C ARG A 67 5.98 -0.68 7.63
N LYS A 68 7.08 0.04 7.87
CA LYS A 68 7.09 1.51 7.84
C LYS A 68 6.81 2.04 6.42
N GLY A 69 7.41 1.44 5.40
CA GLY A 69 7.12 1.80 4.00
C GLY A 69 5.66 1.61 3.60
N ARG A 70 5.01 0.52 4.05
CA ARG A 70 3.56 0.32 3.84
C ARG A 70 2.73 1.39 4.55
N SER A 71 3.03 1.69 5.82
CA SER A 71 2.36 2.77 6.56
C SER A 71 2.52 4.11 5.84
N PHE A 72 3.73 4.42 5.37
CA PHE A 72 4.02 5.64 4.61
C PHE A 72 3.19 5.74 3.32
N LEU A 73 3.11 4.66 2.53
CA LEU A 73 2.30 4.61 1.32
C LEU A 73 0.82 4.92 1.61
N LEU A 74 0.25 4.31 2.64
CA LEU A 74 -1.17 4.48 2.97
C LEU A 74 -1.48 5.86 3.50
N ASN A 75 -0.58 6.42 4.32
CA ASN A 75 -0.72 7.78 4.83
C ASN A 75 -0.60 8.78 3.68
N MET A 76 0.34 8.57 2.74
CA MET A 76 0.46 9.38 1.52
C MET A 76 -0.80 9.31 0.66
N GLN A 77 -1.32 8.10 0.42
CA GLN A 77 -2.56 7.92 -0.33
C GLN A 77 -3.74 8.59 0.36
N SER A 78 -3.85 8.51 1.68
CA SER A 78 -4.90 9.19 2.42
C SER A 78 -4.77 10.71 2.31
N ALA A 79 -3.56 11.26 2.48
CA ALA A 79 -3.29 12.69 2.34
C ALA A 79 -3.65 13.22 0.94
N VAL A 80 -3.27 12.51 -0.12
CA VAL A 80 -3.46 12.96 -1.51
C VAL A 80 -4.89 12.68 -2.02
N VAL A 81 -5.45 11.51 -1.71
CA VAL A 81 -6.75 11.08 -2.26
C VAL A 81 -7.91 11.48 -1.36
N ASP A 82 -7.83 11.18 -0.06
CA ASP A 82 -8.94 11.42 0.88
C ASP A 82 -8.96 12.88 1.36
N HIS A 83 -7.78 13.50 1.52
CA HIS A 83 -7.64 14.88 2.01
C HIS A 83 -7.27 15.89 0.91
N HIS A 84 -7.18 15.45 -0.36
CA HIS A 84 -6.92 16.31 -1.52
C HIS A 84 -5.67 17.21 -1.39
N ARG A 85 -4.65 16.79 -0.61
CA ARG A 85 -3.38 17.51 -0.51
C ARG A 85 -2.53 17.26 -1.76
N THR A 86 -1.77 18.27 -2.17
CA THR A 86 -0.74 18.09 -3.21
C THR A 86 0.48 17.42 -2.60
N PHE A 87 1.03 16.42 -3.30
CA PHE A 87 2.30 15.83 -2.89
C PHE A 87 3.45 16.84 -3.05
N SER A 88 4.25 16.98 -2.00
CA SER A 88 5.41 17.87 -1.92
C SER A 88 6.46 17.26 -0.99
N GLN A 89 7.66 17.81 -0.99
CA GLN A 89 8.72 17.41 -0.07
C GLN A 89 8.32 17.62 1.40
N ASP A 90 7.64 18.73 1.70
CA ASP A 90 7.13 19.01 3.06
C ASP A 90 6.11 17.96 3.50
N LEU A 91 5.19 17.57 2.62
CA LEU A 91 4.26 16.49 2.90
C LEU A 91 5.00 15.16 3.11
N ALA A 92 6.00 14.85 2.28
CA ALA A 92 6.79 13.63 2.41
C ALA A 92 7.51 13.56 3.77
N LEU A 93 8.08 14.67 4.22
CA LEU A 93 8.75 14.78 5.53
C LEU A 93 7.76 14.63 6.70
N GLU A 94 6.58 15.26 6.61
CA GLU A 94 5.50 15.10 7.59
C GLU A 94 5.10 13.62 7.72
N LEU A 95 4.80 12.98 6.60
CA LEU A 95 4.41 11.57 6.57
C LEU A 95 5.52 10.64 7.07
N ALA A 96 6.78 10.94 6.75
CA ALA A 96 7.94 10.19 7.22
C ALA A 96 8.07 10.25 8.74
N LYS A 97 7.84 11.44 9.32
CA LYS A 97 7.83 11.67 10.76
C LYS A 97 6.71 10.88 11.43
N ASP A 98 5.50 10.91 10.88
CA ASP A 98 4.35 10.16 11.41
C ASP A 98 4.59 8.65 11.37
N CYS A 99 5.34 8.17 10.38
CA CYS A 99 5.74 6.77 10.24
C CYS A 99 6.98 6.39 11.07
N GLN A 100 7.51 7.32 11.88
CA GLN A 100 8.70 7.13 12.72
C GLN A 100 9.92 6.69 11.90
N LEU A 101 10.10 7.27 10.71
CA LEU A 101 11.31 7.10 9.91
C LEU A 101 12.45 7.95 10.49
N ASP A 102 13.67 7.50 10.29
CA ASP A 102 14.87 8.32 10.40
C ASP A 102 14.81 9.37 9.28
N LEU A 103 14.59 10.63 9.65
CA LEU A 103 14.33 11.70 8.70
C LEU A 103 15.56 12.08 7.88
N ASP A 104 16.75 12.04 8.48
CA ASP A 104 17.99 12.41 7.81
C ASP A 104 18.30 11.36 6.73
N MET A 105 18.21 10.08 7.09
CA MET A 105 18.38 8.98 6.14
C MET A 105 17.29 8.97 5.07
N PHE A 106 16.04 9.26 5.45
CA PHE A 106 14.92 9.32 4.50
C PHE A 106 15.15 10.38 3.41
N VAL A 107 15.61 11.58 3.79
CA VAL A 107 15.88 12.66 2.83
C VAL A 107 17.02 12.27 1.89
N GLU A 108 18.10 11.71 2.42
CA GLU A 108 19.23 11.23 1.61
C GLU A 108 18.78 10.14 0.62
N ASP A 109 17.99 9.18 1.09
CA ASP A 109 17.51 8.06 0.28
C ASP A 109 16.54 8.50 -0.82
N CYS A 110 15.74 9.55 -0.62
CA CYS A 110 14.76 10.03 -1.59
C CYS A 110 15.39 10.40 -2.95
N ASP A 111 16.63 10.91 -2.95
CA ASP A 111 17.34 11.29 -4.19
C ASP A 111 18.48 10.33 -4.57
N SER A 112 18.66 9.27 -3.78
CA SER A 112 19.72 8.28 -3.95
C SER A 112 19.61 7.49 -5.25
N ASP A 113 20.75 7.06 -5.79
CA ASP A 113 20.76 6.15 -6.93
C ASP A 113 20.19 4.77 -6.57
N LEU A 114 20.26 4.38 -5.29
CA LEU A 114 19.63 3.17 -4.78
C LEU A 114 18.10 3.21 -4.95
N ALA A 115 17.44 4.32 -4.59
CA ALA A 115 16.00 4.49 -4.78
C ALA A 115 15.61 4.44 -6.26
N LYS A 116 16.39 5.10 -7.12
CA LYS A 116 16.17 5.10 -8.58
C LYS A 116 16.32 3.69 -9.17
N GLN A 117 17.36 2.95 -8.77
CA GLN A 117 17.59 1.57 -9.21
C GLN A 117 16.52 0.61 -8.70
N ALA A 118 16.09 0.76 -7.44
CA ALA A 118 15.02 -0.03 -6.87
C ALA A 118 13.69 0.21 -7.60
N PHE A 119 13.39 1.47 -7.97
CA PHE A 119 12.24 1.77 -8.80
C PHE A 119 12.36 1.21 -10.22
N GLN A 120 13.52 1.31 -10.87
CA GLN A 120 13.73 0.70 -12.19
C GLN A 120 13.55 -0.82 -12.17
N THR A 121 13.99 -1.48 -11.10
CA THR A 121 13.80 -2.92 -10.91
C THR A 121 12.32 -3.28 -10.80
N ASP A 122 11.55 -2.49 -10.03
CA ASP A 122 10.10 -2.63 -9.94
C ASP A 122 9.39 -2.46 -11.29
N GLN A 123 9.81 -1.47 -12.10
CA GLN A 123 9.26 -1.26 -13.44
C GLN A 123 9.53 -2.44 -14.38
N LYS A 124 10.74 -3.03 -14.31
CA LYS A 124 11.09 -4.24 -15.08
C LYS A 124 10.22 -5.43 -14.65
N LEU A 125 10.08 -5.63 -13.35
CA LEU A 125 9.22 -6.68 -12.80
C LEU A 125 7.77 -6.52 -13.28
N ALA A 126 7.21 -5.32 -13.23
CA ALA A 126 5.86 -5.05 -13.72
C ALA A 126 5.71 -5.37 -15.22
N ALA A 127 6.73 -5.04 -16.03
CA ALA A 127 6.75 -5.35 -17.45
C ALA A 127 6.85 -6.87 -17.73
N GLU A 128 7.70 -7.60 -16.99
CA GLU A 128 7.80 -9.06 -17.06
C GLU A 128 6.47 -9.74 -16.69
N MET A 129 5.75 -9.18 -15.73
CA MET A 129 4.41 -9.62 -15.32
C MET A 129 3.29 -9.14 -16.26
N LYS A 130 3.61 -8.43 -17.34
CA LYS A 130 2.67 -7.87 -18.32
C LYS A 130 1.61 -6.94 -17.71
N VAL A 131 1.95 -6.26 -16.62
CA VAL A 131 1.08 -5.27 -15.97
C VAL A 131 1.18 -3.95 -16.72
N GLN A 132 0.06 -3.51 -17.30
CA GLN A 132 0.00 -2.28 -18.09
C GLN A 132 -0.81 -1.16 -17.42
N GLN A 133 -1.65 -1.51 -16.44
CA GLN A 133 -2.55 -0.58 -15.75
C GLN A 133 -2.24 -0.52 -14.26
N SER A 134 -2.48 0.62 -13.64
CA SER A 134 -2.41 0.75 -12.18
C SER A 134 -3.56 -0.01 -11.51
N SER A 135 -3.38 -0.41 -10.24
CA SER A 135 -4.34 -1.19 -9.42
C SER A 135 -4.51 -2.67 -9.78
N SER A 136 -3.58 -3.25 -10.54
CA SER A 136 -3.56 -4.71 -10.77
C SER A 136 -2.83 -5.46 -9.64
N ALA A 137 -3.18 -6.72 -9.43
CA ALA A 137 -2.46 -7.65 -8.54
C ALA A 137 -2.08 -8.92 -9.28
N VAL A 138 -0.88 -9.44 -9.03
CA VAL A 138 -0.43 -10.76 -9.48
C VAL A 138 -0.36 -11.68 -8.26
N ILE A 139 -1.17 -12.74 -8.26
CA ILE A 139 -1.30 -13.66 -7.14
C ILE A 139 -0.64 -14.99 -7.50
N PHE A 140 0.26 -15.46 -6.64
CA PHE A 140 0.91 -16.75 -6.78
C PHE A 140 0.45 -17.70 -5.66
N ASN A 141 -0.02 -18.88 -6.03
CA ASN A 141 -0.21 -19.98 -5.08
C ASN A 141 1.02 -20.88 -5.08
N CYS A 142 1.96 -20.59 -4.18
CA CYS A 142 3.24 -21.32 -4.08
C CYS A 142 3.09 -22.82 -3.77
N SER A 143 1.90 -23.29 -3.36
CA SER A 143 1.65 -24.70 -3.04
C SER A 143 1.02 -25.48 -4.19
N ALA A 144 0.40 -24.81 -5.16
CA ALA A 144 -0.43 -25.46 -6.18
C ALA A 144 -0.04 -25.15 -7.64
N SER A 145 0.60 -24.01 -7.92
CA SER A 145 0.94 -23.61 -9.29
C SER A 145 2.30 -22.91 -9.37
N GLN A 146 2.93 -23.02 -10.55
CA GLN A 146 4.11 -22.21 -10.91
C GLN A 146 3.73 -20.94 -11.70
N CYS A 147 2.45 -20.78 -12.07
CA CYS A 147 1.93 -19.64 -12.81
C CYS A 147 1.15 -18.70 -11.88
N GLY A 148 1.37 -17.39 -12.04
CA GLY A 148 0.64 -16.33 -11.33
C GLY A 148 -0.67 -15.96 -12.03
N LEU A 149 -1.67 -15.58 -11.25
CA LEU A 149 -2.96 -15.06 -11.71
C LEU A 149 -2.93 -13.53 -11.70
N LEU A 150 -3.21 -12.89 -12.84
CA LEU A 150 -3.32 -11.44 -12.94
C LEU A 150 -4.78 -11.00 -12.72
N LEU A 151 -4.99 -10.16 -11.72
CA LEU A 151 -6.23 -9.43 -11.49
C LEU A 151 -6.05 -7.97 -11.90
N ASN A 152 -6.84 -7.49 -12.85
CA ASN A 152 -6.76 -6.09 -13.29
C ASN A 152 -7.48 -5.11 -12.36
N ASP A 153 -8.54 -5.57 -11.68
CA ASP A 153 -9.30 -4.79 -10.69
C ASP A 153 -9.31 -5.50 -9.34
N VAL A 154 -8.66 -4.87 -8.37
CA VAL A 154 -8.42 -5.44 -7.04
C VAL A 154 -9.46 -4.88 -6.07
N THR A 155 -10.57 -5.60 -5.98
CA THR A 155 -11.61 -5.41 -4.96
C THR A 155 -11.43 -6.45 -3.86
N TYR A 156 -11.97 -6.20 -2.67
CA TYR A 156 -11.92 -7.20 -1.60
C TYR A 156 -12.65 -8.49 -1.99
N GLU A 157 -13.74 -8.37 -2.74
CA GLU A 157 -14.48 -9.51 -3.27
C GLU A 157 -13.66 -10.33 -4.27
N SER A 158 -13.02 -9.69 -5.26
CA SER A 158 -12.20 -10.41 -6.25
C SER A 158 -11.02 -11.12 -5.59
N LEU A 159 -10.45 -10.55 -4.52
CA LEU A 159 -9.43 -11.21 -3.71
C LEU A 159 -9.97 -12.44 -2.97
N CYS A 160 -11.16 -12.36 -2.37
CA CYS A 160 -11.77 -13.49 -1.69
C CYS A 160 -12.08 -14.63 -2.66
N ASP A 161 -12.62 -14.30 -3.84
CA ASP A 161 -12.91 -15.28 -4.90
C ASP A 161 -11.64 -16.01 -5.35
N VAL A 162 -10.53 -15.29 -5.51
CA VAL A 162 -9.24 -15.92 -5.84
C VAL A 162 -8.77 -16.81 -4.69
N CYS A 163 -8.80 -16.35 -3.44
CA CYS A 163 -8.39 -17.16 -2.29
C CYS A 163 -9.18 -18.48 -2.18
N GLU A 164 -10.48 -18.43 -2.45
CA GLU A 164 -11.36 -19.61 -2.45
C GLU A 164 -11.03 -20.55 -3.62
N SER A 165 -10.90 -20.02 -4.84
CA SER A 165 -10.53 -20.81 -6.03
C SER A 165 -9.16 -21.50 -5.89
N GLN A 166 -8.25 -20.89 -5.12
CA GLN A 166 -6.91 -21.40 -4.88
C GLN A 166 -6.82 -22.31 -3.64
N GLY A 167 -7.94 -22.56 -2.95
CA GLY A 167 -8.00 -23.42 -1.75
C GLY A 167 -7.26 -22.85 -0.55
N VAL A 168 -7.04 -21.53 -0.50
CA VAL A 168 -6.32 -20.85 0.59
C VAL A 168 -7.23 -20.59 1.79
N ALA A 169 -8.46 -20.12 1.54
CA ALA A 169 -9.49 -19.80 2.53
C ALA A 169 -10.86 -19.72 1.86
N THR A 170 -11.94 -19.94 2.61
CA THR A 170 -13.31 -19.78 2.09
C THR A 170 -13.71 -18.31 2.04
N LYS A 171 -14.54 -17.93 1.07
CA LYS A 171 -15.06 -16.56 0.95
C LYS A 171 -15.86 -16.16 2.19
N GLU A 172 -16.64 -17.08 2.74
CA GLU A 172 -17.41 -16.86 3.98
C GLU A 172 -16.53 -16.45 5.15
N MET A 173 -15.40 -17.15 5.38
CA MET A 173 -14.45 -16.81 6.45
C MET A 173 -13.85 -15.40 6.27
N LEU A 174 -13.56 -15.01 5.03
CA LEU A 174 -12.93 -13.72 4.72
C LEU A 174 -13.92 -12.54 4.73
N MET A 175 -15.21 -12.81 4.53
CA MET A 175 -16.28 -11.80 4.51
C MET A 175 -16.93 -11.55 5.87
N THR A 176 -16.66 -12.41 6.86
CA THR A 176 -17.20 -12.23 8.22
C THR A 176 -16.47 -11.06 8.90
N GLU A 177 -17.18 -10.01 9.32
CA GLU A 177 -16.55 -8.94 10.12
C GLU A 177 -16.05 -9.51 11.46
N PRO A 178 -14.88 -9.06 11.97
CA PRO A 178 -14.45 -9.44 13.30
C PRO A 178 -15.54 -9.05 14.30
N THR A 179 -16.06 -10.05 15.02
CA THR A 179 -17.07 -9.86 16.05
C THR A 179 -16.40 -9.14 17.23
N TYR A 180 -16.37 -7.82 17.20
CA TYR A 180 -16.02 -7.04 18.38
C TYR A 180 -17.18 -7.19 19.38
N PRO A 181 -16.95 -7.68 20.61
CA PRO A 181 -18.00 -7.65 21.62
C PRO A 181 -18.41 -6.20 21.84
N GLN A 182 -19.68 -5.88 21.54
CA GLN A 182 -20.27 -4.60 21.89
C GLN A 182 -20.21 -4.47 23.41
N ASN A 183 -19.35 -3.56 23.90
CA ASN A 183 -19.28 -3.24 25.31
C ASN A 183 -20.52 -2.43 25.71
N ASN A 184 -21.65 -3.14 25.83
CA ASN A 184 -22.90 -2.61 26.36
C ASN A 184 -22.88 -2.78 27.87
N GLN A 185 -22.20 -1.87 28.57
CA GLN A 185 -22.47 -1.52 29.96
C GLN A 185 -21.63 -0.30 30.39
N ALA A 186 -22.25 0.87 30.32
CA ALA A 186 -21.89 2.00 31.16
C ALA A 186 -23.13 2.38 31.98
N ALA A 187 -23.32 1.69 33.10
CA ALA A 187 -24.15 2.15 34.19
C ALA A 187 -23.48 1.78 35.52
N SER A 188 -23.39 2.78 36.38
CA SER A 188 -23.09 2.77 37.82
C SER A 188 -21.65 2.47 38.29
N ALA A 189 -21.16 3.47 39.03
CA ALA A 189 -19.97 3.53 39.84
C ALA A 189 -19.82 2.42 40.89
N GLY A 190 -18.57 2.13 41.25
CA GLY A 190 -18.23 1.56 42.55
C GLY A 190 -16.97 0.70 42.57
N GLY A 191 -15.88 1.25 43.13
CA GLY A 191 -14.98 0.54 44.05
C GLY A 191 -13.98 -0.49 43.51
N ASP A 192 -12.71 -0.11 43.65
CA ASP A 192 -11.62 -0.91 44.25
C ASP A 192 -10.74 -1.91 43.45
N LEU A 193 -9.43 -1.63 43.64
CA LEU A 193 -8.21 -2.46 43.61
C LEU A 193 -7.64 -3.04 42.28
N HIS A 194 -6.47 -2.48 41.93
CA HIS A 194 -5.36 -2.98 41.07
C HIS A 194 -5.00 -4.48 41.28
N PRO A 195 -4.31 -5.18 40.32
CA PRO A 195 -3.02 -4.74 39.72
C PRO A 195 -2.69 -5.11 38.25
N HIS A 196 -1.74 -4.32 37.72
CA HIS A 196 -0.74 -4.50 36.64
C HIS A 196 -0.83 -5.64 35.62
N LEU A 197 -0.67 -5.28 34.33
CA LEU A 197 0.16 -6.05 33.39
C LEU A 197 0.86 -5.12 32.36
N HIS A 198 2.19 -5.14 32.36
CA HIS A 198 3.05 -4.61 31.31
C HIS A 198 3.04 -5.55 30.10
N VAL A 199 3.12 -5.01 28.88
CA VAL A 199 3.45 -5.77 27.66
C VAL A 199 4.63 -5.09 26.98
N LEU A 200 5.64 -5.89 26.66
CA LEU A 200 6.85 -5.56 25.90
C LEU A 200 6.52 -5.14 24.46
#